data_AF-A0A932K4U6-F1
#
_entry.id   AF-A0A932K4U6-F1
#
_cell.length_a   1.000
_cell.length_b   1.000
_cell.length_c   1.000
_cell.angle_alpha   90.00
_cell.angle_beta   90.00
_cell.angle_gamma   90.00
#
_symmetry.space_group_name_H-M   'P 1'
#
loop_
_entity.id
_entity.type
_entity.pdbx_description
1 polymer ?
#
loop_
_entity_poly.entity_id
_entity_poly.type
_entity_poly.pdbx_seq_one_letter_code
_entity_poly.pdbx_strand_id
1 'polypeptide(L)'
;MPLEKPSDQEEEYFARLEFERRRQAAEEERHTLDAEERKRLRDLHYMHCPKCGATLVAIAYRGIELDKCTACQGVWLDCGELEQLDVTDGGLLGGLLKIFRSREQAP
;
A
#
# COMPACT_ATOMS: atom_id res chain seq x y z
N MET A 1 -11.07 -63.81 4.75
CA MET A 1 -11.50 -63.24 3.46
C MET A 1 -10.42 -62.28 3.01
N PRO A 2 -9.81 -62.47 1.82
CA PRO A 2 -8.87 -61.49 1.30
C PRO A 2 -9.69 -60.27 0.87
N LEU A 3 -9.46 -59.14 1.52
CA LEU A 3 -10.04 -57.87 1.10
C LEU A 3 -9.43 -57.54 -0.27
N GLU A 4 -10.26 -57.53 -1.32
CA GLU A 4 -9.85 -57.07 -2.65
C GLU A 4 -9.24 -55.67 -2.49
N LYS A 5 -7.98 -55.54 -2.94
CA LYS A 5 -7.32 -54.24 -2.94
C LYS A 5 -8.16 -53.29 -3.79
N PRO A 6 -8.38 -52.04 -3.36
CA PRO A 6 -9.03 -51.02 -4.19
C PRO A 6 -8.42 -51.05 -5.59
N SER A 7 -9.25 -50.94 -6.63
CA SER A 7 -8.77 -51.05 -8.01
C SER A 7 -7.65 -50.02 -8.26
N ASP A 8 -6.66 -50.34 -9.09
CA ASP A 8 -5.55 -49.41 -9.40
C ASP A 8 -6.05 -48.00 -9.82
N GLN A 9 -7.29 -47.90 -10.34
CA GLN A 9 -7.98 -46.66 -10.68
C GLN A 9 -8.37 -45.79 -9.47
N GLU A 10 -8.75 -46.41 -8.34
CA GLU A 10 -9.07 -45.71 -7.10
C GLU A 10 -7.80 -45.12 -6.48
N GLU A 11 -6.69 -45.88 -6.51
CA GLU A 11 -5.39 -45.41 -6.02
C GLU A 11 -4.88 -44.21 -6.86
N GLU A 12 -4.97 -44.28 -8.19
CA GLU A 12 -4.63 -43.16 -9.08
C GLU A 12 -5.53 -41.93 -8.90
N TYR A 13 -6.81 -42.14 -8.59
CA TYR A 13 -7.76 -41.06 -8.29
C TYR A 13 -7.37 -40.33 -7.00
N PHE A 14 -7.11 -41.08 -5.93
CA PHE A 14 -6.70 -40.50 -4.65
C PHE A 14 -5.36 -39.77 -4.76
N ALA A 15 -4.38 -40.32 -5.48
CA ALA A 15 -3.09 -39.68 -5.69
C ALA A 15 -3.20 -38.32 -6.43
N ARG A 16 -4.06 -38.22 -7.45
CA ARG A 16 -4.34 -36.96 -8.17
C ARG A 16 -5.02 -35.94 -7.26
N LEU A 17 -6.03 -36.36 -6.49
CA LEU A 17 -6.75 -35.49 -5.57
C LEU A 17 -5.83 -34.94 -4.47
N GLU A 18 -4.95 -35.78 -3.91
CA GLU A 18 -3.95 -35.34 -2.92
C GLU A 18 -2.97 -34.32 -3.50
N PHE A 19 -2.50 -34.55 -4.72
CA PHE A 19 -1.61 -33.61 -5.40
C PHE A 19 -2.30 -32.26 -5.67
N GLU A 20 -3.54 -32.27 -6.16
CA GLU A 20 -4.34 -31.07 -6.37
C GLU A 20 -4.59 -30.32 -5.07
N ARG A 21 -4.98 -31.02 -3.98
CA ARG A 21 -5.18 -30.41 -2.66
C ARG A 21 -3.89 -29.82 -2.10
N ARG A 22 -2.74 -30.49 -2.27
CA ARG A 22 -1.42 -29.96 -1.87
C ARG A 22 -1.06 -28.72 -2.68
N ARG A 23 -1.34 -28.70 -3.99
CA ARG A 23 -1.13 -27.53 -4.84
C ARG A 23 -2.02 -26.36 -4.41
N GLN A 24 -3.30 -26.61 -4.19
CA GLN A 24 -4.25 -25.60 -3.71
C GLN A 24 -3.81 -25.03 -2.35
N ALA A 25 -3.46 -25.90 -1.40
CA ALA A 25 -2.96 -25.47 -0.10
C ALA A 25 -1.69 -24.63 -0.21
N ALA A 26 -0.74 -25.02 -1.06
CA ALA A 26 0.50 -24.27 -1.28
C ALA A 26 0.24 -22.91 -1.97
N GLU A 27 -0.73 -22.84 -2.89
CA GLU A 27 -1.13 -21.58 -3.53
C GLU A 27 -1.83 -20.64 -2.54
N GLU A 28 -2.69 -21.18 -1.67
CA GLU A 28 -3.35 -20.44 -0.60
C GLU A 28 -2.33 -19.92 0.42
N GLU A 29 -1.43 -20.77 0.89
CA GLU A 29 -0.34 -20.38 1.79
C GLU A 29 0.55 -19.29 1.16
N ARG A 30 0.89 -19.40 -0.12
CA ARG A 30 1.63 -18.34 -0.81
C ARG A 30 0.85 -17.03 -0.81
N HIS A 31 -0.45 -17.07 -1.11
CA HIS A 31 -1.29 -15.87 -1.14
C HIS A 31 -1.43 -15.22 0.25
N THR A 32 -1.54 -16.01 1.32
CA THR A 32 -1.60 -15.47 2.68
C THR A 32 -0.27 -14.80 3.05
N LEU A 33 0.86 -15.46 2.80
CA LEU A 33 2.18 -14.90 3.06
C LEU A 33 2.42 -13.59 2.27
N ASP A 34 2.05 -13.55 0.99
CA ASP A 34 2.15 -12.35 0.16
C ASP A 34 1.28 -11.20 0.69
N ALA A 35 0.06 -11.51 1.15
CA ALA A 35 -0.85 -10.52 1.73
C ALA A 35 -0.33 -9.95 3.06
N GLU A 36 0.25 -10.80 3.91
CA GLU A 36 0.88 -10.43 5.17
C GLU A 36 2.10 -9.53 4.94
N GLU A 37 2.99 -9.90 4.03
CA GLU A 37 4.17 -9.10 3.70
C GLU A 37 3.75 -7.75 3.11
N ARG A 38 2.76 -7.71 2.21
CA ARG A 38 2.24 -6.45 1.68
C ARG A 38 1.66 -5.56 2.77
N LYS A 39 0.99 -6.15 3.78
CA LYS A 39 0.48 -5.39 4.94
C LYS A 39 1.63 -4.81 5.75
N ARG A 40 2.63 -5.62 6.09
CA ARG A 40 3.82 -5.20 6.82
C ARG A 40 4.55 -4.06 6.12
N LEU A 41 4.74 -4.15 4.81
CA LEU A 41 5.42 -3.11 4.02
C LEU A 41 4.62 -1.80 3.98
N ARG A 42 3.28 -1.85 3.92
CA ARG A 42 2.44 -0.65 4.04
C ARG A 42 2.62 0.02 5.41
N ASP A 43 2.54 -0.77 6.48
CA ASP A 43 2.65 -0.26 7.85
C ASP A 43 4.04 0.36 8.11
N LEU A 44 5.11 -0.24 7.58
CA LEU A 44 6.47 0.27 7.71
C LEU A 44 6.68 1.63 7.04
N HIS A 45 6.04 1.88 5.90
CA HIS A 45 6.19 3.12 5.13
C HIS A 45 5.07 4.14 5.40
N TYR A 46 4.10 3.82 6.25
CA TYR A 46 3.00 4.73 6.59
C TYR A 46 3.53 6.01 7.26
N MET A 47 3.04 7.18 6.84
CA MET A 47 3.52 8.50 7.28
C MET A 47 5.02 8.76 7.05
N HIS A 48 5.65 8.06 6.10
CA HIS A 48 7.04 8.28 5.72
C HIS A 48 7.12 8.82 4.30
N CYS A 49 8.00 9.80 4.10
CA CYS A 49 8.19 10.43 2.80
C CYS A 49 8.83 9.43 1.81
N PRO A 50 8.19 9.10 0.68
CA PRO A 50 8.75 8.15 -0.28
C PRO A 50 10.00 8.68 -1.02
N LYS A 51 10.29 9.99 -0.94
CA LYS A 51 11.49 10.60 -1.53
C LYS A 51 12.73 10.45 -0.65
N CYS A 52 12.59 10.51 0.67
CA CYS A 52 13.75 10.61 1.57
C CYS A 52 13.64 9.79 2.87
N GLY A 53 12.52 9.12 3.12
CA GLY A 53 12.28 8.29 4.29
C GLY A 53 12.00 9.05 5.60
N ALA A 54 12.03 10.38 5.59
CA ALA A 54 11.71 11.18 6.78
C ALA A 54 10.20 11.17 7.09
N THR A 55 9.85 11.37 8.36
CA THR A 55 8.46 11.41 8.84
C THR A 55 7.69 12.59 8.23
N LEU A 56 6.47 12.31 7.80
CA LEU A 56 5.48 13.28 7.36
C LEU A 56 4.76 13.89 8.56
N VAL A 57 4.44 15.17 8.48
CA VAL A 57 3.72 15.92 9.51
C VAL A 57 2.50 16.55 8.88
N ALA A 58 1.33 16.27 9.46
CA ALA A 58 0.07 16.87 9.05
C ALA A 58 0.08 18.37 9.35
N ILE A 59 -0.24 19.18 8.35
CA ILE A 59 -0.39 20.63 8.44
C ILE A 59 -1.77 21.02 7.93
N ALA A 60 -2.45 21.90 8.65
CA ALA A 60 -3.71 22.47 8.18
C ALA A 60 -3.42 23.67 7.26
N TYR A 61 -3.73 23.53 5.98
CA TYR A 61 -3.66 24.62 5.00
C TYR A 61 -5.06 24.97 4.50
N ARG A 62 -5.53 26.17 4.84
CA ARG A 62 -6.84 26.69 4.41
C ARG A 62 -8.03 25.76 4.75
N GLY A 63 -7.92 24.98 5.83
CA GLY A 63 -8.96 24.05 6.26
C GLY A 63 -8.83 22.63 5.69
N ILE A 64 -7.80 22.36 4.91
CA ILE A 64 -7.47 21.04 4.38
C ILE A 64 -6.23 20.51 5.13
N GLU A 65 -6.28 19.26 5.58
CA GLU A 65 -5.12 18.58 6.16
C GLU A 65 -4.20 18.15 5.01
N LEU A 66 -2.90 18.42 5.14
CA LEU A 66 -1.88 18.06 4.14
C LEU A 66 -0.68 17.47 4.84
N ASP A 67 -0.01 16.51 4.20
CA ASP A 67 1.19 15.89 4.77
C ASP A 67 2.46 16.53 4.26
N LYS A 68 3.22 17.19 5.14
CA LYS A 68 4.49 17.83 4.80
C LYS A 68 5.68 17.05 5.34
N CYS A 69 6.64 16.76 4.47
CA CYS A 69 7.92 16.19 4.86
C CYS A 69 8.82 17.21 5.56
N THR A 70 9.37 16.85 6.71
CA THR A 70 10.27 17.69 7.51
C THR A 70 11.65 17.87 6.89
N ALA A 71 12.14 16.90 6.10
CA ALA A 71 13.48 16.92 5.52
C ALA A 71 13.50 17.54 4.11
N CYS A 72 12.75 16.95 3.17
CA CYS A 72 12.78 17.38 1.77
C CYS A 72 11.72 18.43 1.41
N GLN A 73 10.90 18.85 2.38
CA GLN A 73 9.82 19.83 2.22
C GLN A 73 8.78 19.48 1.15
N GLY A 74 8.71 18.21 0.73
CA GLY A 74 7.66 17.73 -0.16
C GLY A 74 6.30 17.71 0.55
N VAL A 75 5.24 18.03 -0.19
CA VAL A 75 3.86 17.93 0.28
C VAL A 75 3.21 16.74 -0.41
N TRP A 76 2.55 15.91 0.37
CA TRP A 76 1.83 14.71 -0.05
C TRP A 76 0.35 14.93 0.22
N LEU A 77 -0.46 14.45 -0.70
CA LEU A 77 -1.91 14.63 -0.73
C LEU A 77 -2.54 13.25 -0.73
N ASP A 78 -3.49 13.04 0.16
CA ASP A 78 -4.34 11.85 0.16
C ASP A 78 -5.43 11.94 -0.92
N CYS A 79 -6.04 10.80 -1.22
CA CYS A 79 -7.13 10.74 -2.20
C CYS A 79 -8.30 11.64 -1.77
N GLY A 80 -8.70 12.59 -2.62
CA GLY A 80 -9.78 13.54 -2.32
C GLY A 80 -9.33 14.88 -1.74
N GLU A 81 -8.06 15.03 -1.33
CA GLU A 81 -7.53 16.31 -0.84
C GLU A 81 -7.20 17.28 -1.98
N LEU A 82 -6.77 16.75 -3.13
CA LEU A 82 -6.46 17.56 -4.31
C LEU A 82 -7.72 18.24 -4.87
N GLU A 83 -8.84 17.53 -4.90
CA GLU A 83 -10.13 18.05 -5.34
C GLU A 83 -10.63 19.17 -4.41
N GLN A 84 -10.40 19.03 -3.10
CA GLN A 84 -10.71 20.09 -2.13
C GLN A 84 -9.85 21.35 -2.36
N LEU A 85 -8.58 21.18 -2.74
CA LEU A 85 -7.70 22.29 -3.07
C LEU A 85 -8.14 23.02 -4.36
N ASP A 86 -8.47 22.28 -5.42
CA ASP A 86 -8.84 22.85 -6.74
C ASP A 86 -10.11 23.71 -6.67
N VAL A 87 -11.07 23.33 -5.81
CA VAL A 87 -12.29 24.13 -5.58
C VAL A 87 -11.96 25.48 -4.91
N THR A 88 -10.90 25.55 -4.11
CA THR A 88 -10.55 26.77 -3.35
C THR A 88 -9.60 27.72 -4.07
N ASP A 89 -8.75 27.21 -4.98
CA ASP A 89 -7.78 28.01 -5.74
C ASP A 89 -8.08 27.88 -7.23
N GLY A 90 -8.77 28.88 -7.81
CA GLY A 90 -9.01 29.02 -9.26
C GLY A 90 -7.73 29.26 -10.08
N GLY A 91 -6.76 28.35 -9.96
CA GLY A 91 -5.38 28.49 -10.39
C GLY A 91 -4.45 27.55 -9.60
N LEU A 92 -4.62 26.25 -9.80
CA LEU A 92 -3.96 25.11 -9.14
C LEU A 92 -2.44 25.29 -8.89
N LEU A 93 -1.71 25.95 -9.78
CA LEU A 93 -0.24 26.06 -9.69
C LEU A 93 0.24 27.27 -8.87
N GLY A 94 -0.56 28.33 -8.73
CA GLY A 94 -0.12 29.59 -8.11
C GLY A 94 -0.03 29.56 -6.59
N GLY A 95 -0.95 28.84 -5.94
CA GLY A 95 -1.00 28.68 -4.48
C GLY A 95 0.02 27.65 -3.99
N LEU A 96 0.08 26.49 -4.66
CA LEU A 96 1.07 25.44 -4.40
C LEU A 96 2.50 25.98 -4.48
N LEU A 97 2.85 26.78 -5.51
CA LEU A 97 4.17 27.40 -5.64
C LEU A 97 4.56 28.28 -4.44
N LYS A 98 3.62 28.92 -3.72
CA LYS A 98 3.94 29.73 -2.53
C LYS A 98 4.35 28.87 -1.32
N ILE A 99 3.77 27.68 -1.17
CA ILE A 99 4.18 26.72 -0.15
C ILE A 99 5.61 26.23 -0.42
N PHE A 100 5.95 26.03 -1.70
CA PHE A 100 7.32 25.68 -2.12
C PHE A 100 8.33 26.84 -2.00
N ARG A 101 7.89 28.11 -1.96
CA ARG A 101 8.78 29.29 -2.00
C ARG A 101 8.93 30.05 -0.67
N SER A 102 8.33 29.59 0.42
CA SER A 102 8.25 30.35 1.69
C SER A 102 9.50 30.29 2.57
N ARG A 103 10.70 30.30 1.98
CA ARG A 103 11.94 30.62 2.70
C ARG A 103 12.89 31.45 1.85
N GLU A 104 12.45 32.65 1.52
CA GLU A 104 13.34 33.77 1.30
C GLU A 104 13.01 34.83 2.35
N GLN A 105 14.04 35.22 3.11
CA GLN A 105 14.12 36.34 4.05
C GLN A 105 13.78 36.03 5.53
N ALA A 106 14.81 35.80 6.33
CA ALA A 106 15.43 36.87 7.15
C ALA A 106 16.40 36.29 8.21
N PRO A 107 17.31 37.10 8.76
CA PRO A 107 18.39 37.86 8.12
C PRO A 107 19.63 37.00 7.80
#